data_AF-A0A3D5ER80-F1
#
_entry.id   AF-A0A3D5ER80-F1
#
_cell.length_a   1.000
_cell.length_b   1.000
_cell.length_c   1.000
_cell.angle_alpha   90.00
_cell.angle_beta   90.00
_cell.angle_gamma   90.00
#
_symmetry.space_group_name_H-M   'P 1'
#
loop_
_entity.id
_entity.type
_entity.pdbx_description
1 polymer ?
#
loop_
_entity_poly.entity_id
_entity_poly.type
_entity_poly.pdbx_seq_one_letter_code
_entity_poly.pdbx_strand_id
1 'polypeptide(L)'
;HCRVAFEDELGIELIPGSHKNWDSDEELAVRLEQQGARNSDSLTRGKRVALKKGDLLIFSANMIHRGLYGMNRFALDIIYFERHPSLNEFVQTGFLPTAEQKQQLKNAMVFE
;
A
#
# COMPACT_ATOMS: atom_id res chain seq x y z
N HIS A 1 -4.48 -0.18 4.17
CA HIS A 1 -3.06 -0.11 3.85
C HIS A 1 -2.35 0.58 4.98
N CYS A 2 -1.38 -0.08 5.60
CA CYS A 2 -0.55 0.45 6.67
C CYS A 2 0.89 0.48 6.15
N ARG A 3 1.47 1.66 6.05
CA ARG A 3 2.84 1.85 5.55
C ARG A 3 3.72 2.38 6.66
N VAL A 4 4.77 1.64 7.00
CA VAL A 4 5.78 2.06 7.98
C VAL A 4 7.04 2.49 7.23
N ALA A 5 7.48 3.73 7.42
CA ALA A 5 8.73 4.23 6.86
C ALA A 5 9.91 3.80 7.74
N PHE A 6 10.90 3.09 7.16
CA PHE A 6 12.14 2.72 7.85
C PHE A 6 13.29 3.68 7.59
N GLU A 7 13.15 4.55 6.59
CA GLU A 7 13.99 5.71 6.31
C GLU A 7 13.11 6.89 5.90
N ASP A 8 13.66 8.11 5.96
CA ASP A 8 12.97 9.29 5.44
C ASP A 8 12.65 9.12 3.94
N GLU A 9 11.44 9.49 3.52
CA GLU A 9 11.00 9.39 2.14
C GLU A 9 10.10 10.54 1.70
N LEU A 10 10.12 10.81 0.39
CA LEU A 10 9.17 11.73 -0.26
C LEU A 10 7.72 11.23 -0.12
N GLY A 11 7.55 9.93 0.18
CA GLY A 11 6.31 9.32 0.62
C GLY A 11 5.36 8.95 -0.51
N ILE A 12 4.08 9.23 -0.31
CA ILE A 12 3.00 8.79 -1.21
C ILE A 12 2.14 9.98 -1.63
N GLU A 13 1.76 10.01 -2.90
CA GLU A 13 0.65 10.84 -3.38
C GLU A 13 -0.65 10.05 -3.34
N LEU A 14 -1.69 10.64 -2.75
CA LEU A 14 -3.02 10.07 -2.55
C LEU A 14 -4.07 10.98 -3.19
N ILE A 15 -5.18 10.41 -3.66
CA ILE A 15 -6.39 11.16 -4.02
C ILE A 15 -7.44 11.00 -2.92
N PRO A 16 -7.68 12.04 -2.09
CA PRO A 16 -8.68 11.97 -1.03
C PRO A 16 -10.08 11.62 -1.57
N GLY A 17 -10.73 10.66 -0.91
CA GLY A 17 -12.09 10.22 -1.24
C GLY A 17 -12.22 9.25 -2.42
N SER A 18 -11.15 8.92 -3.15
CA SER A 18 -11.25 8.04 -4.32
C SER A 18 -11.55 6.56 -3.97
N HIS A 19 -11.49 6.18 -2.68
CA HIS A 19 -11.94 4.86 -2.22
C HIS A 19 -13.47 4.72 -2.15
N LYS A 20 -14.20 5.81 -2.40
CA LYS A 20 -15.69 5.87 -2.39
C LYS A 20 -16.27 6.34 -3.72
N ASN A 21 -15.44 6.84 -4.62
CA ASN A 21 -15.87 7.50 -5.85
C ASN A 21 -15.11 6.89 -7.02
N TRP A 22 -15.75 6.86 -8.17
CA TRP A 22 -15.07 6.58 -9.43
C TRP A 22 -14.02 7.65 -9.74
N ASP A 23 -13.05 7.27 -10.56
CA ASP A 23 -12.07 8.18 -11.12
C ASP A 23 -12.79 9.36 -11.81
N SER A 24 -12.27 10.56 -11.63
CA SER A 24 -12.57 11.68 -12.54
C SER A 24 -11.94 11.44 -13.92
N ASP A 25 -12.35 12.22 -14.93
CA ASP A 25 -11.78 12.11 -16.28
C ASP A 25 -10.24 12.29 -16.27
N GLU A 26 -9.73 13.23 -15.47
CA GLU A 26 -8.29 13.45 -15.29
C GLU A 26 -7.61 12.24 -14.64
N GLU A 27 -8.17 11.74 -13.54
CA GLU A 27 -7.63 10.60 -12.79
C GLU A 27 -7.59 9.33 -13.67
N LEU A 28 -8.66 9.09 -14.44
CA LEU A 28 -8.76 7.97 -15.36
C LEU A 28 -7.74 8.09 -16.50
N ALA A 29 -7.66 9.28 -17.13
CA ALA A 29 -6.74 9.52 -18.23
C ALA A 29 -5.28 9.33 -17.82
N VAL A 30 -4.87 9.85 -16.66
CA VAL A 30 -3.52 9.67 -16.13
C VAL A 30 -3.26 8.22 -15.74
N ARG A 31 -4.17 7.57 -15.01
CA ARG A 31 -3.99 6.16 -14.55
C ARG A 31 -3.86 5.18 -15.71
N LEU A 32 -4.60 5.40 -16.80
CA LEU A 32 -4.65 4.52 -17.96
C LEU A 32 -3.85 5.05 -19.16
N GLU A 33 -3.09 6.13 -18.98
CA GLU A 33 -2.28 6.79 -20.03
C GLU A 33 -3.07 7.10 -21.30
N GLN A 34 -4.29 7.62 -21.14
CA GLN A 34 -5.17 7.97 -22.25
C GLN A 34 -4.97 9.42 -22.68
N GLN A 35 -5.37 9.73 -23.91
CA GLN A 35 -5.40 11.12 -24.42
C GLN A 35 -4.03 11.83 -24.37
N GLY A 36 -2.93 11.08 -24.41
CA GLY A 36 -1.57 11.60 -24.34
C GLY A 36 -1.04 11.84 -22.92
N ALA A 37 -1.83 11.54 -21.89
CA ALA A 37 -1.39 11.58 -20.50
C ALA A 37 -0.42 10.43 -20.20
N ARG A 38 0.42 10.63 -19.18
CA ARG A 38 1.33 9.63 -18.62
C ARG A 38 0.95 9.33 -17.18
N ASN A 39 1.21 8.12 -16.71
CA ASN A 39 0.93 7.72 -15.32
C ASN A 39 1.76 8.50 -14.27
N SER A 40 2.75 9.26 -14.71
CA SER A 40 3.60 10.15 -13.92
C SER A 40 3.11 11.60 -13.90
N ASP A 41 2.11 11.96 -14.70
CA ASP A 41 1.56 13.31 -14.74
C ASP A 41 0.92 13.67 -13.40
N SER A 42 1.02 14.93 -13.01
CA SER A 42 0.45 15.41 -11.74
C SER A 42 -1.07 15.40 -11.81
N LEU A 43 -1.72 15.02 -10.70
CA LEU A 43 -3.17 15.02 -10.58
C LEU A 43 -3.61 16.23 -9.76
N THR A 44 -4.62 16.98 -10.23
CA THR A 44 -5.10 18.19 -9.56
C THR A 44 -5.54 17.93 -8.11
N ARG A 45 -6.16 16.78 -7.85
CA ARG A 45 -6.61 16.36 -6.51
C ARG A 45 -5.53 15.65 -5.69
N GLY A 46 -4.34 15.44 -6.26
CA GLY A 46 -3.20 14.80 -5.61
C GLY A 46 -2.79 15.48 -4.32
N LYS A 47 -2.66 14.71 -3.24
CA LYS A 47 -2.09 15.13 -1.97
C LYS A 47 -0.87 14.28 -1.65
N ARG A 48 0.29 14.94 -1.57
CA ARG A 48 1.56 14.31 -1.22
C ARG A 48 1.72 14.29 0.29
N VAL A 49 2.09 13.13 0.82
CA VAL A 49 2.37 12.92 2.24
C VAL A 49 3.78 12.36 2.34
N ALA A 50 4.73 13.21 2.71
CA ALA A 50 6.08 12.80 3.04
C ALA A 50 6.10 12.10 4.40
N LEU A 51 7.01 11.14 4.58
CA LEU A 51 7.13 10.35 5.81
C LEU A 51 8.57 10.41 6.32
N LYS A 52 8.71 10.54 7.63
CA LYS A 52 9.99 10.38 8.32
C LYS A 52 10.15 8.94 8.77
N LYS A 53 11.40 8.52 9.02
CA LYS A 53 11.70 7.25 9.66
C LYS A 53 10.87 7.06 10.94
N GLY A 54 10.13 5.96 10.99
CA GLY A 54 9.25 5.59 12.10
C GLY A 54 7.79 6.00 11.92
N ASP A 55 7.45 6.86 10.95
CA ASP A 55 6.07 7.24 10.70
C ASP A 55 5.25 6.06 10.16
N LEU A 56 4.00 5.98 10.60
CA LEU A 56 2.98 5.06 10.08
C LEU A 56 1.91 5.86 9.34
N LEU A 57 1.78 5.61 8.03
CA LEU A 57 0.69 6.12 7.21
C LEU A 57 -0.39 5.04 7.04
N ILE A 58 -1.63 5.37 7.41
CA ILE A 58 -2.79 4.50 7.24
C ILE A 58 -3.76 5.13 6.24
N PHE A 59 -4.10 4.38 5.20
CA PHE A 59 -5.07 4.79 4.19
C PHE A 59 -5.81 3.58 3.60
N SER A 60 -6.93 3.82 2.93
CA SER A 60 -7.67 2.74 2.26
C SER A 60 -6.89 2.23 1.04
N ALA A 61 -6.75 0.92 0.91
CA ALA A 61 -6.06 0.30 -0.23
C ALA A 61 -6.80 0.55 -1.56
N ASN A 62 -8.09 0.89 -1.50
CA ASN A 62 -8.91 1.24 -2.67
C ASN A 62 -8.74 2.70 -3.08
N MET A 63 -7.90 3.49 -2.41
CA MET A 63 -7.58 4.84 -2.87
C MET A 63 -6.66 4.80 -4.08
N ILE A 64 -6.76 5.80 -4.96
CA ILE A 64 -5.76 6.07 -5.98
C ILE A 64 -4.54 6.58 -5.21
N HIS A 65 -3.42 5.89 -5.39
CA HIS A 65 -2.18 6.25 -4.73
C HIS A 65 -0.97 5.85 -5.56
N ARG A 66 0.13 6.60 -5.43
CA ARG A 66 1.42 6.25 -6.02
C ARG A 66 2.59 6.66 -5.14
N GLY A 67 3.66 5.88 -5.18
CA GLY A 67 4.90 6.21 -4.50
C GLY A 67 5.64 7.34 -5.19
N LEU A 68 6.21 8.25 -4.39
CA LEU A 68 7.11 9.29 -4.87
C LEU A 68 8.55 8.79 -4.71
N TYR A 69 9.18 8.45 -5.82
CA TYR A 69 10.51 7.83 -5.84
C TYR A 69 11.63 8.85 -5.61
N GLY A 70 12.66 8.45 -4.87
CA GLY A 70 13.83 9.25 -4.50
C GLY A 70 14.41 8.80 -3.15
N MET A 71 15.55 9.36 -2.76
CA MET A 71 16.24 9.06 -1.49
C MET A 71 16.60 7.56 -1.32
N ASN A 72 16.79 7.10 -0.08
CA ASN A 72 17.09 5.70 0.27
C ASN A 72 15.81 4.92 0.65
N ARG A 73 14.70 5.23 -0.01
CA ARG A 73 13.34 4.77 0.33
C ARG A 73 13.31 3.30 0.77
N PHE A 74 13.01 3.07 2.05
CA PHE A 74 12.86 1.75 2.64
C PHE A 74 11.64 1.76 3.56
N ALA A 75 10.67 0.87 3.28
CA ALA A 75 9.40 0.86 3.99
C ALA A 75 8.79 -0.55 3.99
N LEU A 76 7.90 -0.77 4.95
CA LEU A 76 7.07 -1.98 5.06
C LEU A 76 5.60 -1.61 4.85
N ASP A 77 4.98 -2.23 3.84
CA ASP A 77 3.56 -2.09 3.56
C ASP A 77 2.80 -3.35 4.03
N ILE A 78 1.76 -3.14 4.84
CA ILE A 78 0.89 -4.19 5.37
C ILE A 78 -0.54 -3.89 4.89
N ILE A 79 -1.13 -4.84 4.17
CA ILE A 79 -2.51 -4.72 3.69
C ILE A 79 -3.38 -5.64 4.54
N TYR A 80 -4.33 -5.05 5.24
CA TYR A 80 -5.35 -5.77 5.99
C TYR A 80 -6.65 -5.75 5.19
N PHE A 81 -7.28 -6.90 5.03
CA PHE A 81 -8.56 -7.06 4.36
C PHE A 81 -9.37 -8.15 5.05
N GLU A 82 -10.69 -8.09 4.91
CA GLU A 82 -11.57 -9.11 5.45
C GLU A 82 -11.41 -10.41 4.66
N ARG A 83 -11.22 -11.52 5.37
CA ARG A 83 -11.06 -12.83 4.74
C ARG A 83 -12.34 -13.18 4.00
N HIS A 84 -12.24 -13.35 2.68
CA HIS A 84 -13.35 -13.81 1.85
C HIS A 84 -13.12 -15.27 1.42
N PRO A 85 -14.14 -16.15 1.41
CA PRO A 85 -13.98 -17.56 1.04
C PRO A 85 -13.36 -17.77 -0.35
N SER A 86 -13.63 -16.87 -1.31
CA SER A 86 -13.04 -16.93 -2.66
C SER A 86 -11.53 -16.75 -2.67
N LEU A 87 -10.93 -16.25 -1.58
CA LEU A 87 -9.49 -16.05 -1.50
C LEU A 87 -8.77 -17.29 -0.96
N ASN A 88 -9.49 -18.26 -0.39
CA ASN A 88 -8.89 -19.42 0.28
C ASN A 88 -8.01 -20.26 -0.65
N GLU A 89 -8.35 -20.37 -1.94
CA GLU A 89 -7.52 -21.12 -2.91
C GLU A 89 -6.17 -20.45 -3.21
N PHE A 90 -6.08 -19.14 -3.00
CA PHE A 90 -4.86 -18.36 -3.21
C PHE A 90 -4.01 -18.24 -1.93
N VAL A 91 -4.55 -18.65 -0.78
CA VAL A 91 -3.80 -18.66 0.48
C VAL A 91 -2.84 -19.85 0.47
N GLN A 92 -1.55 -19.54 0.32
CA GLN A 92 -0.49 -20.51 0.50
C GLN A 92 -0.02 -20.49 1.96
N THR A 93 0.24 -21.65 2.54
CA THR A 93 0.68 -21.78 3.93
C THR A 93 2.05 -22.45 4.07
N GLY A 94 2.65 -22.90 2.95
CA GLY A 94 3.94 -23.58 2.94
C GLY A 94 5.13 -22.72 3.39
N PHE A 95 4.95 -21.40 3.50
CA PHE A 95 5.93 -20.46 4.03
C PHE A 95 5.71 -20.09 5.50
N LEU A 96 4.66 -20.62 6.14
CA LEU A 96 4.44 -20.39 7.57
C LEU A 96 5.56 -21.09 8.38
N PRO A 97 5.93 -20.55 9.56
CA PRO A 97 6.95 -21.17 10.38
C PRO A 97 6.60 -22.62 10.77
N THR A 98 7.60 -23.51 10.75
CA THR A 98 7.43 -24.89 11.23
C THR A 98 7.14 -24.92 12.73
N ALA A 99 6.68 -26.07 13.24
CA ALA A 99 6.43 -26.23 14.67
C ALA A 99 7.68 -25.92 15.52
N GLU A 100 8.87 -26.34 15.06
CA GLU A 100 10.15 -26.07 15.72
C GLU A 100 10.50 -24.58 15.66
N GLN A 101 10.30 -23.93 14.52
CA GLN A 101 10.54 -22.48 14.38
C GLN A 101 9.60 -21.67 15.27
N LYS A 102 8.33 -22.09 15.40
CA LYS A 102 7.36 -21.43 16.30
C LYS A 102 7.81 -21.43 17.75
N GLN A 103 8.47 -22.48 18.24
CA GLN A 103 8.99 -22.52 19.62
C GLN A 103 10.06 -21.45 19.90
N GLN A 104 10.71 -20.92 18.86
CA GLN A 104 11.73 -19.88 18.98
C GLN A 104 11.16 -18.45 18.83
N LEU A 105 9.88 -18.32 18.46
CA LEU A 105 9.22 -17.04 18.23
C LEU A 105 8.54 -16.55 19.51
N LYS A 106 8.84 -15.31 19.91
CA LYS A 106 8.22 -14.67 21.09
C LYS A 106 6.69 -14.59 21.00
N ASN A 107 6.15 -14.44 19.80
CA ASN A 107 4.71 -14.29 19.55
C ASN A 107 4.23 -15.33 18.53
N ALA A 108 4.45 -16.62 18.78
CA ALA A 108 4.07 -17.69 17.86
C ALA A 108 2.57 -17.74 17.54
N MET A 109 1.71 -17.24 18.43
CA MET A 109 0.25 -17.21 18.29
C MET A 109 -0.24 -16.42 17.06
N VAL A 110 0.59 -15.57 16.45
CA VAL A 110 0.20 -14.84 15.22
C VAL A 110 0.12 -15.74 13.99
N PHE A 111 0.57 -17.00 14.12
CA PHE A 111 0.58 -18.02 13.06
C PHE A 111 -0.34 -19.21 13.37
N GLU A 112 -1.28 -19.05 14.30
CA GLU A 112 -2.30 -20.05 14.68
C GLU A 112 -3.63 -19.83 13.95
#